data_AF-A0A0S2K7X8-F1
#
_entry.id   AF-A0A0S2K7X8-F1
#
_cell.length_a   1.000
_cell.length_b   1.000
_cell.length_c   1.000
_cell.angle_alpha   90.00
_cell.angle_beta   90.00
_cell.angle_gamma   90.00
#
_symmetry.space_group_name_H-M   'P 1'
#
loop_
_entity.id
_entity.type
_entity.pdbx_description
1 polymer ?
#
loop_
_entity_poly.entity_id
_entity_poly.type
_entity_poly.pdbx_seq_one_letter_code
_entity_poly.pdbx_strand_id
1 'polypeptide(L)'
;MLTSNVSASSSERFHFKECRYSIALSNDWRFSKKPSSKNNCELEVVNSNINASISISIGYKEYLILLSEQGFDYFNNEWVTVGRQGSKERAEKVTLKHWHGFKGIVASGCHNAKGYIGICSREILVLRESDIVDGNSLIVSSSFENSVDLTKVYNSIQPEY
;
A
#
# COMPACT_ATOMS: atom_id res chain seq x y z
N MET A 1 -23.30 12.18 -33.70
CA MET A 1 -22.07 11.46 -33.35
C MET A 1 -21.33 12.30 -32.32
N LEU A 2 -21.29 11.86 -31.06
CA LEU A 2 -20.49 12.49 -30.00
C LEU A 2 -19.21 11.66 -29.86
N THR A 3 -18.10 12.17 -30.37
CA THR A 3 -16.77 11.61 -30.12
C THR A 3 -16.31 12.11 -28.76
N SER A 4 -16.48 11.27 -27.74
CA SER A 4 -15.85 11.46 -26.44
C SER A 4 -14.35 11.22 -26.61
N ASN A 5 -13.56 12.30 -26.67
CA ASN A 5 -12.11 12.22 -26.46
C ASN A 5 -11.87 11.86 -25.00
N VAL A 6 -11.79 10.57 -24.71
CA VAL A 6 -11.22 10.07 -23.46
C VAL A 6 -9.72 10.34 -23.56
N SER A 7 -9.26 11.46 -23.00
CA SER A 7 -7.83 11.69 -22.78
C SER A 7 -7.35 10.62 -21.79
N ALA A 8 -6.74 9.56 -22.29
CA ALA A 8 -6.04 8.60 -21.46
C ALA A 8 -4.96 9.36 -20.69
N SER A 9 -5.05 9.39 -19.36
CA SER A 9 -3.95 9.90 -18.53
C SER A 9 -2.72 9.04 -18.82
N SER A 10 -1.67 9.62 -19.40
CA SER A 10 -0.41 8.91 -19.61
C SER A 10 0.15 8.50 -18.24
N SER A 11 0.26 7.21 -17.99
CA SER A 11 0.97 6.68 -16.82
C SER A 11 2.43 6.41 -17.19
N GLU A 12 3.37 6.96 -16.43
CA GLU A 12 4.79 6.64 -16.55
C GLU A 12 5.15 5.50 -15.59
N ARG A 13 5.96 4.54 -16.04
CA ARG A 13 6.46 3.44 -15.20
C ARG A 13 7.84 3.78 -14.65
N PHE A 14 7.96 3.71 -13.33
CA PHE A 14 9.19 3.95 -12.59
C PHE A 14 9.74 2.62 -12.08
N HIS A 15 10.99 2.31 -12.45
CA HIS A 15 11.65 1.06 -12.10
C HIS A 15 12.64 1.28 -10.95
N PHE A 16 12.57 0.43 -9.91
CA PHE A 16 13.46 0.48 -8.75
C PHE A 16 14.12 -0.89 -8.54
N LYS A 17 15.06 -1.24 -9.41
CA LYS A 17 15.72 -2.57 -9.40
C LYS A 17 16.35 -2.93 -8.06
N GLU A 18 17.04 -1.98 -7.41
CA GLU A 18 17.61 -2.19 -6.07
C GLU A 18 16.55 -2.54 -5.01
N CYS A 19 15.30 -2.14 -5.25
CA CYS A 19 14.16 -2.36 -4.39
C CYS A 19 13.19 -3.41 -4.92
N ARG A 20 13.54 -4.09 -6.02
CA ARG A 20 12.82 -5.25 -6.56
C ARG A 20 11.33 -5.00 -6.88
N TYR A 21 10.96 -3.75 -7.15
CA TYR A 21 9.63 -3.42 -7.68
C TYR A 21 9.65 -2.24 -8.64
N SER A 22 8.60 -2.15 -9.46
CA SER A 22 8.24 -0.97 -10.26
C SER A 22 6.80 -0.58 -10.02
N ILE A 23 6.46 0.66 -10.35
CA ILE A 23 5.11 1.21 -10.22
C ILE A 23 4.80 2.10 -11.42
N ALA A 24 3.57 2.07 -11.92
CA ALA A 24 3.11 3.05 -12.90
C ALA A 24 2.21 4.09 -12.23
N LEU A 25 2.52 5.36 -12.46
CA LEU A 25 1.84 6.50 -11.83
C LEU A 25 1.37 7.49 -12.91
N SER A 26 0.19 8.07 -12.73
CA SER A 26 -0.26 9.21 -13.54
C SER A 26 0.46 10.48 -13.10
N ASN A 27 0.42 11.51 -13.95
CA ASN A 27 1.04 12.82 -13.69
C ASN A 27 0.53 13.54 -12.43
N ASP A 28 -0.61 13.10 -11.86
CA ASP A 28 -1.17 13.66 -10.63
C ASP A 28 -0.43 13.18 -9.37
N TRP A 29 0.33 12.09 -9.47
CA TRP A 29 1.12 11.54 -8.38
C TRP A 29 2.55 12.06 -8.45
N ARG A 30 3.05 12.55 -7.31
CA ARG A 30 4.41 13.08 -7.19
C ARG A 30 5.16 12.34 -6.10
N PHE A 31 6.44 12.07 -6.33
CA PHE A 31 7.32 11.51 -5.30
C PHE A 31 7.56 12.55 -4.20
N SER A 32 7.18 12.24 -2.96
CA SER A 32 7.71 12.92 -1.77
C SER A 32 9.01 12.26 -1.29
N LYS A 33 9.16 10.95 -1.53
CA LYS A 33 10.36 10.17 -1.22
C LYS A 33 10.56 9.10 -2.28
N LYS A 34 11.77 8.98 -2.84
CA LYS A 34 12.13 7.89 -3.75
C LYS A 34 12.76 6.72 -3.00
N PRO A 35 12.48 5.47 -3.37
CA PRO A 35 13.03 4.32 -2.69
C PRO A 35 14.50 4.14 -3.04
N SER A 36 15.28 3.70 -2.05
CA SER A 36 16.70 3.39 -2.18
C SER A 36 17.13 2.42 -1.10
N SER A 37 18.24 1.72 -1.31
CA SER A 37 18.87 0.90 -0.27
C SER A 37 19.15 1.67 1.04
N LYS A 38 19.42 2.97 0.95
CA LYS A 38 19.71 3.83 2.12
C LYS A 38 18.49 4.18 2.98
N ASN A 39 17.28 4.01 2.44
CA ASN A 39 16.03 4.29 3.16
C ASN A 39 15.12 3.06 3.24
N ASN A 40 15.70 1.86 3.28
CA ASN A 40 14.99 0.59 3.35
C ASN A 40 13.94 0.43 2.23
N CYS A 41 14.23 0.97 1.06
CA CYS A 41 13.37 0.92 -0.11
C CYS A 41 11.98 1.55 0.09
N GLU A 42 11.90 2.53 1.00
CA GLU A 42 10.68 3.28 1.23
C GLU A 42 10.44 4.32 0.13
N LEU A 43 9.39 4.09 -0.63
CA LEU A 43 8.81 5.01 -1.60
C LEU A 43 7.63 5.73 -0.93
N GLU A 44 7.52 7.04 -1.15
CA GLU A 44 6.31 7.78 -0.83
C GLU A 44 5.88 8.62 -2.04
N VAL A 45 4.60 8.50 -2.39
CA VAL A 45 3.96 9.31 -3.41
C VAL A 45 2.73 9.99 -2.86
N VAL A 46 2.49 11.21 -3.33
CA VAL A 46 1.39 12.05 -2.90
C VAL A 46 0.60 12.54 -4.10
N ASN A 47 -0.71 12.66 -3.93
CA ASN A 47 -1.60 13.28 -4.88
C ASN A 47 -2.42 14.36 -4.16
N SER A 48 -2.00 15.62 -4.34
CA SER A 48 -2.61 16.77 -3.68
C SER A 48 -4.02 17.07 -4.17
N ASN A 49 -4.42 16.60 -5.36
CA ASN A 49 -5.77 16.85 -5.89
C ASN A 49 -6.84 16.07 -5.10
N ILE A 50 -6.45 14.95 -4.50
CA ILE A 50 -7.36 14.05 -3.76
C ILE A 50 -6.91 13.86 -2.30
N ASN A 51 -5.96 14.67 -1.82
CA ASN A 51 -5.36 14.56 -0.48
C ASN A 51 -4.98 13.12 -0.12
N ALA A 52 -4.34 12.42 -1.06
CA ALA A 52 -3.94 11.03 -0.89
C ALA A 52 -2.42 10.87 -0.81
N SER A 53 -1.98 9.92 0.00
CA SER A 53 -0.59 9.46 0.02
C SER A 53 -0.53 7.94 0.00
N ILE A 54 0.52 7.41 -0.63
CA ILE A 54 0.84 5.99 -0.66
C ILE A 54 2.32 5.86 -0.30
N SER A 55 2.60 5.04 0.71
CA SER A 55 3.95 4.58 1.04
C SER A 55 4.08 3.10 0.67
N ILE A 56 5.21 2.73 0.07
CA ILE A 56 5.54 1.34 -0.28
C ILE A 56 6.92 1.04 0.28
N SER A 57 7.04 -0.07 1.00
CA SER A 57 8.32 -0.57 1.52
C SER A 57 8.44 -2.08 1.34
N ILE A 58 9.67 -2.59 1.41
CA ILE A 58 9.94 -4.03 1.36
C ILE A 58 9.82 -4.61 2.76
N GLY A 59 9.08 -5.71 2.88
CA GLY A 59 9.04 -6.53 4.08
C GLY A 59 10.20 -7.54 4.08
N TYR A 60 11.19 -7.33 4.93
CA TYR A 60 12.38 -8.20 5.05
C TYR A 60 12.21 -9.37 6.04
N LYS A 61 10.98 -9.64 6.48
CA LYS A 61 10.66 -10.70 7.46
C LYS A 61 9.75 -11.73 6.82
N GLU A 62 9.58 -12.86 7.51
CA GLU A 62 8.58 -13.87 7.15
C GLU A 62 7.17 -13.24 7.06
N TYR A 63 6.38 -13.69 6.10
CA TYR A 63 5.13 -13.06 5.68
C TYR A 63 4.08 -12.95 6.81
N LEU A 64 3.94 -13.98 7.65
CA LEU A 64 3.01 -13.93 8.78
C LEU A 64 3.48 -12.95 9.86
N ILE A 65 4.79 -12.84 10.08
CA ILE A 65 5.36 -11.81 10.97
C ILE A 65 5.04 -10.42 10.43
N LEU A 66 5.20 -10.18 9.12
CA LEU A 66 4.86 -8.90 8.49
C LEU A 66 3.38 -8.57 8.67
N LEU A 67 2.48 -9.54 8.43
CA LEU A 67 1.05 -9.35 8.65
C LEU A 67 0.75 -8.92 10.09
N SER A 68 1.29 -9.64 11.08
CA SER A 68 1.10 -9.33 12.50
C SER A 68 1.61 -7.92 12.86
N GLU A 69 2.82 -7.56 12.41
CA GLU A 69 3.40 -6.23 12.66
C GLU A 69 2.61 -5.10 12.00
N GLN A 70 1.90 -5.39 10.91
CA GLN A 70 1.01 -4.44 10.24
C GLN A 70 -0.44 -4.49 10.76
N GLY A 71 -0.70 -5.19 11.86
CA GLY A 71 -2.00 -5.21 12.52
C GLY A 71 -3.01 -6.18 11.92
N PHE A 72 -2.57 -7.16 11.12
CA PHE A 72 -3.41 -8.26 10.68
C PHE A 72 -3.33 -9.43 11.66
N ASP A 73 -4.45 -10.10 11.88
CA ASP A 73 -4.55 -11.28 12.74
C ASP A 73 -5.55 -12.29 12.16
N TYR A 74 -5.53 -13.52 12.66
CA TYR A 74 -6.45 -14.58 12.29
C TYR A 74 -7.35 -14.95 13.47
N PHE A 75 -8.64 -14.63 13.36
CA PHE A 75 -9.61 -14.81 14.43
C PHE A 75 -10.90 -15.42 13.89
N ASN A 76 -11.46 -16.42 14.60
CA ASN A 76 -12.70 -17.11 14.19
C ASN A 76 -12.71 -17.59 12.74
N ASN A 77 -11.61 -18.17 12.27
CA ASN A 77 -11.41 -18.64 10.90
C ASN A 77 -11.45 -17.54 9.81
N GLU A 78 -11.25 -16.28 10.20
CA GLU A 78 -11.20 -15.15 9.28
C GLU A 78 -9.97 -14.29 9.54
N TRP A 79 -9.44 -13.70 8.47
CA TRP A 79 -8.42 -12.66 8.59
C TRP A 79 -9.09 -11.33 8.96
N VAL A 80 -8.51 -10.66 9.94
CA VAL A 80 -9.00 -9.38 10.46
C VAL A 80 -7.85 -8.38 10.56
N THR A 81 -8.17 -7.09 10.55
CA THR A 81 -7.30 -6.06 11.08
C THR A 81 -7.67 -5.76 12.53
N VAL A 82 -6.67 -5.54 13.36
CA VAL A 82 -6.83 -5.22 14.78
C VAL A 82 -6.56 -3.73 14.99
N GLY A 83 -7.58 -3.01 15.45
CA GLY A 83 -7.50 -1.61 15.82
C GLY A 83 -7.28 -1.40 17.33
N ARG A 84 -7.35 -0.14 17.77
CA ARG A 84 -7.28 0.19 19.20
C ARG A 84 -8.43 -0.45 19.98
N GLN A 85 -8.19 -0.73 21.27
CA GLN A 85 -9.15 -1.37 22.18
C GLN A 85 -9.61 -2.77 21.72
N GLY A 86 -8.83 -3.43 20.86
CA GLY A 86 -9.14 -4.77 20.36
C GLY A 86 -10.31 -4.80 19.37
N SER A 87 -10.69 -3.66 18.78
CA SER A 87 -11.63 -3.64 17.68
C SER A 87 -11.09 -4.47 16.52
N LYS A 88 -11.97 -5.22 15.86
CA LYS A 88 -11.61 -6.09 14.73
C LYS A 88 -12.47 -5.73 13.54
N GLU A 89 -11.83 -5.52 12.40
CA GLU A 89 -12.49 -5.35 11.11
C GLU A 89 -12.05 -6.47 10.17
N ARG A 90 -12.94 -6.90 9.28
CA ARG A 90 -12.60 -7.97 8.35
C ARG A 90 -11.52 -7.49 7.37
N ALA A 91 -10.46 -8.26 7.24
CA ALA A 91 -9.46 -8.05 6.19
C ALA A 91 -9.94 -8.69 4.88
N GLU A 92 -9.67 -8.02 3.77
CA GLU A 92 -9.93 -8.51 2.43
C GLU A 92 -8.70 -9.27 1.91
N LYS A 93 -8.89 -10.49 1.44
CA LYS A 93 -7.85 -11.21 0.70
C LYS A 93 -7.79 -10.64 -0.72
N VAL A 94 -6.63 -10.16 -1.13
CA VAL A 94 -6.44 -9.51 -2.44
C VAL A 94 -5.53 -10.33 -3.34
N THR A 95 -5.83 -10.32 -4.63
CA THR A 95 -4.97 -10.84 -5.69
C THR A 95 -4.81 -9.75 -6.74
N LEU A 96 -3.61 -9.21 -6.81
CA LEU A 96 -3.16 -8.28 -7.82
C LEU A 96 -2.26 -9.08 -8.77
N LYS A 97 -2.11 -8.65 -10.02
CA LYS A 97 -1.45 -9.43 -11.10
C LYS A 97 -0.28 -10.33 -10.67
N HIS A 98 0.67 -9.80 -9.92
CA HIS A 98 1.88 -10.51 -9.47
C HIS A 98 1.95 -10.73 -7.95
N TRP A 99 0.92 -10.28 -7.22
CA TRP A 99 0.93 -10.20 -5.77
C TRP A 99 -0.35 -10.80 -5.20
N HIS A 100 -0.23 -11.53 -4.10
CA HIS A 100 -1.39 -11.82 -3.26
C HIS A 100 -1.14 -11.36 -1.84
N GLY A 101 -2.22 -11.17 -1.10
CA GLY A 101 -2.10 -10.91 0.31
C GLY A 101 -3.38 -10.41 0.94
N PHE A 102 -3.23 -9.49 1.88
CA PHE A 102 -4.35 -8.94 2.63
C PHE A 102 -4.36 -7.42 2.54
N LYS A 103 -5.59 -6.87 2.46
CA LYS A 103 -5.91 -5.46 2.52
C LYS A 103 -6.84 -5.23 3.70
N GLY A 104 -6.65 -4.15 4.45
CA GLY A 104 -7.58 -3.79 5.50
C GLY A 104 -7.33 -2.40 6.04
N ILE A 105 -8.28 -1.90 6.82
CA ILE A 105 -8.14 -0.62 7.51
C ILE A 105 -7.56 -0.88 8.90
N VAL A 106 -6.45 -0.21 9.21
CA VAL A 106 -5.79 -0.28 10.51
C VAL A 106 -5.88 1.09 11.16
N ALA A 107 -6.58 1.15 12.29
CA ALA A 107 -6.78 2.37 13.07
C ALA A 107 -5.73 2.44 14.19
N SER A 108 -4.79 3.38 14.08
CA SER A 108 -3.70 3.57 15.05
C SER A 108 -3.70 4.97 15.66
N GLY A 109 -3.02 5.12 16.79
CA GLY A 109 -2.86 6.43 17.43
C GLY A 109 -1.98 7.35 16.59
N CYS A 110 -2.50 8.51 16.24
CA CYS A 110 -1.80 9.51 15.46
C CYS A 110 -1.18 10.57 16.37
N HIS A 111 0.06 10.94 16.05
CA HIS A 111 0.80 11.98 16.75
C HIS A 111 1.33 13.01 15.76
N ASN A 112 1.31 14.29 16.13
CA ASN A 112 2.05 15.35 15.44
C ASN A 112 3.11 15.94 16.37
N ALA A 113 3.78 17.01 15.93
CA ALA A 113 4.79 17.71 16.72
C ALA A 113 4.27 18.26 18.08
N LYS A 114 2.95 18.34 18.28
CA LYS A 114 2.29 18.79 19.51
C LYS A 114 1.76 17.64 20.38
N GLY A 115 1.96 16.38 19.98
CA GLY A 115 1.53 15.20 20.72
C GLY A 115 0.44 14.39 20.02
N TYR A 116 -0.33 13.63 20.80
CA TYR A 116 -1.42 12.79 20.29
C TYR A 116 -2.56 13.65 19.72
N ILE A 117 -3.01 13.36 18.51
CA ILE A 117 -4.07 14.11 17.80
C ILE A 117 -5.32 13.29 17.51
N GLY A 118 -5.37 12.03 17.93
CA GLY A 118 -6.53 11.17 17.72
C GLY A 118 -6.18 9.85 17.05
N ILE A 119 -7.18 9.20 16.48
CA ILE A 119 -7.04 7.94 15.76
C ILE A 119 -6.97 8.26 14.27
N CYS A 120 -5.96 7.75 13.58
CA CYS A 120 -5.92 7.75 12.12
C CYS A 120 -6.13 6.32 11.63
N SER A 121 -7.07 6.20 10.70
CA SER A 121 -7.23 5.00 9.91
C SER A 121 -6.33 5.08 8.69
N ARG A 122 -5.62 3.99 8.40
CA ARG A 122 -4.84 3.83 7.17
C ARG A 122 -5.27 2.55 6.50
N GLU A 123 -5.35 2.59 5.17
CA GLU A 123 -5.48 1.36 4.41
C GLU A 123 -4.10 0.73 4.29
N ILE A 124 -3.96 -0.51 4.74
CA ILE A 124 -2.71 -1.26 4.67
C ILE A 124 -2.93 -2.46 3.75
N LEU A 125 -1.96 -2.70 2.87
CA LEU A 125 -1.82 -3.94 2.12
C LEU A 125 -0.49 -4.61 2.49
N VAL A 126 -0.53 -5.90 2.80
CA VAL A 126 0.67 -6.72 2.96
C VAL A 126 0.67 -7.78 1.87
N LEU A 127 1.52 -7.57 0.89
CA LEU A 127 1.58 -8.33 -0.35
C LEU A 127 2.81 -9.24 -0.35
N ARG A 128 2.70 -10.41 -0.97
CA ARG A 128 3.83 -11.27 -1.32
C ARG A 128 3.71 -11.70 -2.77
N GLU A 129 4.83 -11.95 -3.43
CA GLU A 129 4.82 -12.43 -4.81
C GLU A 129 4.07 -13.77 -4.90
N SER A 130 3.19 -13.90 -5.90
CA SER A 130 2.23 -15.01 -5.94
C SER A 130 2.87 -16.38 -6.19
N ASP A 131 3.89 -16.43 -7.05
CA ASP A 131 4.43 -17.66 -7.61
C ASP A 131 5.86 -17.99 -7.11
N ILE A 132 6.31 -17.34 -6.04
CA ILE A 132 7.65 -17.52 -5.49
C ILE A 132 7.56 -17.80 -3.98
N VAL A 133 8.05 -18.97 -3.56
CA VAL A 133 7.98 -19.44 -2.15
C VAL A 133 8.65 -18.46 -1.19
N ASP A 134 9.80 -17.90 -1.60
CA ASP A 134 10.55 -16.86 -0.88
C ASP A 134 10.55 -15.52 -1.65
N GLY A 135 9.42 -15.22 -2.30
CA GLY A 135 9.24 -13.98 -3.04
C GLY A 135 9.31 -12.76 -2.15
N ASN A 136 9.54 -11.58 -2.74
CA ASN A 136 9.51 -10.34 -1.97
C ASN A 136 8.14 -10.16 -1.32
N SER A 137 8.15 -9.50 -0.17
CA SER A 137 6.95 -8.96 0.43
C SER A 137 6.97 -7.44 0.35
N LEU A 138 5.81 -6.84 0.11
CA LEU A 138 5.62 -5.39 0.14
C LEU A 138 4.62 -5.03 1.21
N ILE A 139 4.92 -3.94 1.92
CA ILE A 139 3.97 -3.25 2.78
C ILE A 139 3.56 -1.98 2.05
N VAL A 140 2.28 -1.83 1.78
CA VAL A 140 1.69 -0.62 1.20
C VAL A 140 0.82 0.03 2.25
N SER A 141 1.08 1.30 2.57
CA SER A 141 0.27 2.09 3.49
C SER A 141 -0.29 3.29 2.74
N SER A 142 -1.59 3.47 2.79
CA SER A 142 -2.29 4.56 2.12
C SER A 142 -3.13 5.39 3.08
N SER A 143 -3.16 6.69 2.85
CA SER A 143 -3.99 7.65 3.59
C SER A 143 -4.73 8.54 2.60
N PHE A 144 -6.02 8.78 2.83
CA PHE A 144 -6.88 9.61 1.99
C PHE A 144 -8.09 10.10 2.80
N GLU A 145 -8.60 11.30 2.47
CA GLU A 145 -9.73 11.91 3.21
C GLU A 145 -11.11 11.44 2.71
N ASN A 146 -11.21 11.00 1.45
CA ASN A 146 -12.45 10.53 0.82
C ASN A 146 -12.29 9.09 0.34
N SER A 147 -13.38 8.37 0.07
CA SER A 147 -13.34 7.02 -0.52
C SER A 147 -12.73 7.04 -1.93
N VAL A 148 -11.40 7.07 -2.00
CA VAL A 148 -10.63 7.05 -3.24
C VAL A 148 -10.32 5.60 -3.57
N ASP A 149 -10.64 5.20 -4.80
CA ASP A 149 -10.22 3.91 -5.31
C ASP A 149 -8.75 3.96 -5.76
N LEU A 150 -7.86 3.39 -4.94
CA LEU A 150 -6.43 3.26 -5.21
C LEU A 150 -6.08 1.96 -5.95
N THR A 151 -7.07 1.14 -6.31
CA THR A 151 -6.88 -0.17 -6.97
C THR A 151 -6.06 -0.08 -8.25
N LYS A 152 -6.17 1.02 -9.00
CA LYS A 152 -5.35 1.26 -10.21
C LYS A 152 -3.86 1.40 -9.88
N VAL A 153 -3.53 2.08 -8.79
CA VAL A 153 -2.13 2.23 -8.33
C VAL A 153 -1.61 0.90 -7.81
N TYR A 154 -2.40 0.19 -6.99
CA TYR A 154 -2.00 -1.12 -6.46
C TYR A 154 -1.75 -2.15 -7.57
N ASN A 155 -2.62 -2.19 -8.59
CA ASN A 155 -2.46 -3.08 -9.73
C ASN A 155 -1.31 -2.70 -10.68
N SER A 156 -0.72 -1.52 -10.53
CA SER A 156 0.41 -1.10 -11.36
C SER A 156 1.76 -1.54 -10.80
N ILE A 157 1.79 -1.99 -9.54
CA ILE A 157 2.99 -2.48 -8.85
C ILE A 157 3.38 -3.84 -9.44
N GLN A 158 4.63 -3.97 -9.87
CA GLN A 158 5.19 -5.20 -10.45
C GLN A 158 6.51 -5.55 -9.78
N PRO A 159 6.85 -6.85 -9.61
CA PRO A 159 8.18 -7.25 -9.17
C PRO A 159 9.23 -6.91 -10.23
N GLU A 160 10.46 -6.65 -9.79
CA GLU A 160 11.64 -6.43 -10.64
C GLU A 160 12.76 -7.37 -10.20
N TYR A 161 13.52 -7.88 -11.18
CA TYR A 161 14.62 -8.83 -10.99
C TYR A 161 15.93 -8.32 -11.59
#